data_AF-A0A962SW46-F1
#
_entry.id   AF-A0A962SW46-F1
#
_cell.length_a   1.000
_cell.length_b   1.000
_cell.length_c   1.000
_cell.angle_alpha   90.00
_cell.angle_beta   90.00
_cell.angle_gamma   90.00
#
_symmetry.space_group_name_H-M   'P 1'
#
loop_
_entity.id
_entity.type
_entity.pdbx_description
1 polymer ?
#
loop_
_entity_poly.entity_id
_entity_poly.type
_entity_poly.pdbx_seq_one_letter_code
_entity_poly.pdbx_strand_id
1 'polypeptide(L)'
;MIFQVLHHPTLPLTNNEAERALRHWVILRKISHGTRTPTGSRTFTVLASVITTCRQRGHSLWPYLRDAIADRRAGRPLASLPTPVMQGV
;
A
#
# COMPACT_ATOMS: atom_id res chain seq x y z
N MET A 1 -15.01 -5.48 -5.91
CA MET A 1 -16.43 -5.22 -5.59
C MET A 1 -17.18 -4.98 -6.90
N ILE A 2 -18.07 -5.88 -7.31
CA ILE A 2 -18.82 -5.77 -8.58
C ILE A 2 -20.19 -5.09 -8.36
N PHE A 3 -20.83 -5.28 -7.20
CA PHE A 3 -22.17 -4.75 -6.92
C PHE A 3 -22.21 -3.27 -6.47
N GLN A 4 -21.06 -2.62 -6.30
CA GLN A 4 -20.99 -1.24 -5.81
C GLN A 4 -21.52 -0.22 -6.84
N VAL A 5 -21.51 -0.56 -8.13
CA VAL A 5 -22.12 0.23 -9.21
C VAL A 5 -23.64 0.41 -9.04
N LEU A 6 -24.33 -0.55 -8.44
CA LEU A 6 -25.79 -0.46 -8.24
C LEU A 6 -26.17 0.68 -7.29
N HIS A 7 -25.26 1.07 -6.39
CA HIS A 7 -25.45 2.20 -5.46
C HIS A 7 -24.75 3.48 -5.95
N HIS A 8 -23.73 3.36 -6.81
CA HIS A 8 -22.95 4.48 -7.34
C HIS A 8 -22.79 4.34 -8.86
N PRO A 9 -23.74 4.85 -9.66
CA PRO A 9 -23.77 4.64 -11.12
C PRO A 9 -22.61 5.33 -11.87
N THR A 10 -21.85 6.20 -11.21
CA THR A 10 -20.66 6.85 -11.78
C THR A 10 -19.40 6.00 -11.70
N LEU A 11 -19.42 4.86 -10.99
CA LEU A 11 -18.27 3.96 -10.91
C LEU A 11 -18.20 3.05 -12.14
N PRO A 12 -16.97 2.70 -12.61
CA PRO A 12 -16.82 1.72 -13.67
C PRO A 12 -17.32 0.33 -13.21
N LEU A 13 -17.95 -0.41 -14.11
CA LEU A 13 -18.45 -1.78 -13.87
C LEU A 13 -17.32 -2.79 -13.56
N THR A 14 -16.06 -2.40 -13.79
CA THR A 14 -14.90 -3.27 -13.70
C THR A 14 -14.10 -3.03 -12.41
N ASN A 15 -13.81 -4.10 -11.69
CA ASN A 15 -12.95 -4.10 -10.50
C ASN A 15 -11.44 -4.19 -10.82
N ASN A 16 -11.07 -3.92 -12.08
CA ASN A 16 -9.74 -4.17 -12.63
C ASN A 16 -8.63 -3.45 -11.87
N GLU A 17 -8.86 -2.20 -11.44
CA GLU A 17 -7.87 -1.42 -10.71
C GLU A 17 -7.57 -2.01 -9.32
N ALA A 18 -8.61 -2.36 -8.58
CA ALA A 18 -8.48 -2.99 -7.27
C ALA A 18 -7.79 -4.36 -7.38
N GLU A 19 -8.17 -5.17 -8.37
CA GLU A 19 -7.52 -6.46 -8.63
C GLU A 19 -6.04 -6.29 -8.98
N ARG A 20 -5.72 -5.33 -9.85
CA ARG A 20 -4.33 -5.05 -10.27
C ARG A 20 -3.48 -4.54 -9.10
N ALA A 21 -4.07 -3.74 -8.21
CA ALA A 21 -3.42 -3.29 -6.98
C ALA A 21 -3.10 -4.46 -6.04
N LEU A 22 -4.04 -5.41 -5.87
CA LEU A 22 -3.87 -6.55 -4.96
C LEU A 22 -3.05 -7.71 -5.53
N ARG A 23 -3.03 -7.89 -6.85
CA ARG A 23 -2.40 -9.04 -7.54
C ARG A 23 -0.97 -9.30 -7.10
N HIS A 24 -0.18 -8.25 -6.99
CA HIS A 24 1.24 -8.34 -6.62
C HIS A 24 1.42 -8.88 -5.20
N TRP A 25 0.54 -8.48 -4.26
CA TRP A 25 0.56 -8.95 -2.87
C TRP A 25 0.09 -10.40 -2.75
N VAL A 26 -0.91 -10.80 -3.55
CA VAL A 26 -1.39 -12.19 -3.59
C VAL A 26 -0.31 -13.12 -4.15
N ILE A 27 0.39 -12.72 -5.22
CA ILE A 27 1.52 -13.48 -5.78
C ILE A 27 2.65 -13.60 -4.76
N LEU A 28 3.02 -12.48 -4.11
CA LEU A 28 4.07 -12.48 -3.09
C LEU A 28 3.74 -13.43 -1.94
N ARG A 29 2.50 -13.39 -1.42
CA ARG A 29 2.03 -14.30 -0.38
C ARG A 29 2.11 -15.77 -0.82
N LYS A 30 1.79 -16.06 -2.07
CA LYS A 30 1.87 -17.41 -2.63
C LYS A 30 3.32 -17.91 -2.67
N ILE A 31 4.25 -17.09 -3.15
CA ILE A 31 5.69 -17.44 -3.23
C ILE A 31 6.30 -17.56 -1.83
N SER A 32 5.90 -16.69 -0.89
CA SER A 32 6.44 -16.67 0.48
C SER A 32 5.78 -17.69 1.42
N HIS A 33 4.82 -18.48 0.94
CA HIS A 33 3.97 -19.38 1.74
C HIS A 33 3.19 -18.66 2.86
N GLY A 34 2.99 -17.35 2.71
CA GLY A 34 2.32 -16.50 3.68
C GLY A 34 3.08 -16.33 5.00
N THR A 35 2.39 -15.73 5.97
CA THR A 35 2.91 -15.46 7.31
C THR A 35 2.39 -16.51 8.29
N ARG A 36 3.31 -17.13 9.06
CA ARG A 36 2.98 -18.18 10.03
C ARG A 36 2.61 -17.67 11.42
N THR A 37 2.74 -16.36 11.66
CA THR A 37 2.47 -15.72 12.95
C THR A 37 1.60 -14.47 12.79
N PRO A 38 0.76 -14.13 13.80
CA PRO A 38 -0.04 -12.90 13.77
C PRO A 38 0.82 -11.64 13.62
N THR A 39 1.97 -11.61 14.28
CA THR A 39 2.94 -10.52 14.16
C THR A 39 3.47 -10.39 12.74
N GLY A 40 3.82 -11.50 12.09
CA GLY A 40 4.25 -11.51 10.70
C GLY A 40 3.17 -10.98 9.76
N SER A 41 1.92 -11.44 9.95
CA SER A 41 0.76 -10.95 9.19
C SER A 41 0.58 -9.45 9.35
N ARG A 42 0.67 -8.93 10.57
CA ARG A 42 0.54 -7.50 10.85
C ARG A 42 1.65 -6.70 10.17
N THR A 43 2.90 -7.14 10.29
CA THR A 43 4.05 -6.49 9.65
C THR A 43 3.90 -6.48 8.13
N PHE A 44 3.49 -7.60 7.54
CA PHE A 44 3.25 -7.69 6.10
C PHE A 44 2.16 -6.72 5.65
N THR A 45 1.03 -6.65 6.35
CA THR A 45 -0.08 -5.73 6.01
C THR A 45 0.36 -4.27 6.10
N VAL A 46 1.13 -3.90 7.13
CA VAL A 46 1.67 -2.54 7.27
C VAL A 46 2.62 -2.20 6.13
N LEU A 47 3.57 -3.08 5.82
CA LEU A 47 4.51 -2.87 4.71
C LEU A 47 3.78 -2.77 3.37
N ALA A 48 2.83 -3.68 3.10
CA ALA A 48 2.04 -3.66 1.89
C ALA A 48 1.24 -2.35 1.73
N SER A 49 0.68 -1.84 2.82
CA SER A 49 -0.01 -0.55 2.85
C SER A 49 0.95 0.60 2.50
N VAL A 50 2.09 0.72 3.20
CA VAL A 50 3.08 1.78 2.97
C VAL A 50 3.60 1.75 1.53
N ILE A 51 3.97 0.58 1.02
CA ILE A 51 4.49 0.41 -0.34
C ILE A 51 3.43 0.82 -1.37
N THR A 52 2.18 0.40 -1.16
CA THR A 52 1.07 0.76 -2.05
C THR A 52 0.85 2.27 -2.04
N THR A 53 0.89 2.93 -0.88
CA THR A 53 0.78 4.38 -0.76
C THR A 53 1.94 5.11 -1.45
N CYS A 54 3.19 4.72 -1.20
CA CYS A 54 4.34 5.33 -1.88
C CYS A 54 4.23 5.21 -3.40
N ARG A 55 3.86 4.02 -3.90
CA ARG A 55 3.69 3.77 -5.34
C ARG A 55 2.56 4.60 -5.95
N GLN A 56 1.40 4.68 -5.29
CA GLN A 56 0.27 5.50 -5.75
C GLN A 56 0.59 6.99 -5.77
N ARG A 57 1.47 7.43 -4.86
CA ARG A 57 1.88 8.85 -4.75
C ARG A 57 3.09 9.20 -5.61
N GLY A 58 3.64 8.25 -6.39
CA GLY A 58 4.79 8.46 -7.27
C GLY A 58 6.14 8.53 -6.54
N HIS A 59 6.22 8.10 -5.28
CA HIS A 59 7.43 8.17 -4.46
C HIS A 59 8.14 6.83 -4.39
N SER A 60 9.48 6.89 -4.30
CA SER A 60 10.27 5.70 -4.01
C SER A 60 10.12 5.28 -2.55
N LEU A 61 9.99 3.97 -2.31
CA LEU A 61 9.83 3.40 -0.97
C LEU A 61 11.07 3.60 -0.10
N TRP A 62 12.25 3.39 -0.69
CA TRP A 62 13.50 3.28 0.05
C TRP A 62 13.87 4.53 0.87
N PRO A 63 13.75 5.76 0.34
CA PRO A 63 13.98 6.96 1.14
C PRO A 63 13.00 7.08 2.29
N TYR A 64 11.70 6.88 2.02
CA TYR A 64 10.68 6.96 3.06
C TYR A 64 10.91 5.95 4.19
N LEU A 65 11.25 4.70 3.86
CA LEU A 65 11.53 3.66 4.86
C LEU A 65 12.78 4.00 5.69
N ARG A 66 13.83 4.53 5.04
CA ARG A 66 15.05 4.96 5.71
C ARG A 66 14.75 6.04 6.75
N ASP A 67 14.03 7.08 6.33
CA ASP A 67 13.72 8.23 7.17
C ASP A 67 12.78 7.83 8.31
N ALA A 68 11.75 7.03 8.02
CA ALA A 68 10.84 6.49 9.04
C ALA A 68 11.55 5.64 10.11
N ILE A 69 12.53 4.82 9.71
CA ILE A 69 13.34 4.02 10.64
C ILE A 69 14.28 4.93 11.44
N ALA A 70 14.91 5.91 10.81
CA ALA A 70 15.82 6.86 11.46
C ALA A 70 15.07 7.69 12.51
N ASP A 71 13.91 8.24 12.18
CA ASP A 71 13.07 9.01 13.10
C ASP A 71 12.62 8.16 14.28
N ARG A 72 12.17 6.94 14.02
CA ARG A 72 11.74 6.03 15.10
C ARG A 72 12.87 5.67 16.04
N ARG A 73 14.09 5.46 15.53
CA ARG A 73 15.29 5.19 16.35
C ARG A 73 15.72 6.42 17.15
N ALA A 74 15.55 7.61 16.59
CA ALA A 74 15.86 8.87 17.25
C ALA A 74 14.77 9.34 18.24
N GLY A 75 13.67 8.58 18.41
CA GLY A 75 12.55 8.95 19.28
C GLY A 75 11.71 10.11 18.73
N ARG A 76 11.86 10.45 17.45
CA ARG A 76 11.12 11.52 16.78
C ARG A 76 9.74 11.03 16.31
N PRO A 77 8.75 11.92 16.17
CA PRO A 77 7.51 11.58 15.48
C PRO A 77 7.82 11.10 14.05
N LEU A 78 7.09 10.09 13.58
CA LEU A 78 7.26 9.56 12.24
C LEU A 78 7.02 10.66 11.20
N ALA A 79 7.92 10.76 10.22
CA ALA A 79 7.71 11.61 9.05
C ALA A 79 6.33 11.36 8.42
N SER A 80 5.66 12.45 8.04
CA SER A 80 4.35 12.38 7.40
C SER A 80 4.42 11.57 6.11
N LEU A 81 3.34 10.83 5.79
CA LEU A 81 3.27 10.09 4.52
C LEU A 81 3.56 11.05 3.36
N PRO A 82 4.38 10.65 2.38
CA PRO A 82 4.86 11.55 1.34
C PRO A 82 3.66 12.12 0.58
N THR A 83 3.58 13.43 0.38
CA THR A 83 2.43 14.06 -0.30
C THR A 83 2.28 13.49 -1.71
N PRO A 84 1.04 13.25 -2.19
CA PRO A 84 0.84 12.83 -3.59
C PRO A 84 1.51 13.86 -4.50
N VAL A 85 2.44 13.42 -5.33
CA VAL A 85 2.92 14.25 -6.44
C VAL A 85 1.68 14.50 -7.29
N MET A 86 1.20 15.75 -7.31
CA MET A 86 0.13 16.14 -8.21
C MET A 86 0.64 15.91 -9.63
N GLN A 87 0.33 14.74 -10.20
CA GLN A 87 0.45 14.54 -11.63
C GLN A 87 -0.55 15.51 -12.24
N GLY A 88 -0.01 16.64 -12.71
CA GLY A 88 -0.73 17.60 -13.51
C GLY A 88 -1.40 16.88 -14.68
N VAL A 89 -2.61 17.36 -14.97
CA VAL A 89 -3.38 17.12 -16.19
C VAL A 89 -2.50 17.18 -17.43
#